data_AF-X0RKS9-F1
#
_entry.id   AF-X0RKS9-F1
#
_cell.length_a   1.000
_cell.length_b   1.000
_cell.length_c   1.000
_cell.angle_alpha   90.00
_cell.angle_beta   90.00
_cell.angle_gamma   90.00
#
_symmetry.space_group_name_H-M   'P 1'
#
loop_
_entity.id
_entity.type
_entity.pdbx_description
1 polymer ?
#
loop_
_entity_poly.entity_id
_entity_poly.type
_entity_poly.pdbx_seq_one_letter_code
_entity_poly.pdbx_strand_id
1 'polypeptide(L)'
;MELLLGNAFDCHVVDRVGLTSVRIERGPSDSAVSAESAREFEEPINLARVVTSNENVMQTVNGWPASFWQPVGKGMVLFTTLGPRGWMRLRTPGDPRPEKDMYRLDYIAIEPLQFLADKFLADEFLASGKALTIEPARLAPYLAEQIGYRIVGRYWVAAVLGGFCVVLAATGIWFRRSGQPQRLLWIGPAAALVAGGLLVVTGTLLGRAVAPTVAVVQLVHGEPDVEDVYVRGLMSIYNQGRCDAPLGTRRGGMFLPDMTGLGGVTRRMVWTDIGVWHWENLTLPSGVRSAPFQFGTKIDGLIGARGTLGPDGLRGWFASGPFGNPSDAILAMPSGGKLAITIGADGTFTAGS
;
A
#
# COMPACT_ATOMS: atom_id res chain seq x y z
N MET A 1 14.89 22.75 8.32
CA MET A 1 14.54 21.44 7.73
C MET A 1 13.88 20.54 8.76
N GLU A 2 14.34 20.53 10.00
CA GLU A 2 13.66 19.88 11.14
C GLU A 2 12.18 20.28 11.27
N LEU A 3 11.84 21.56 11.06
CA LEU A 3 10.45 22.04 10.98
C LEU A 3 9.59 21.45 9.85
N LEU A 4 10.20 20.93 8.78
CA LEU A 4 9.50 20.37 7.61
C LEU A 4 9.52 18.84 7.58
N LEU A 5 10.55 18.22 8.13
CA LEU A 5 10.83 16.79 8.05
C LEU A 5 10.79 16.08 9.41
N GLY A 6 10.59 16.84 10.50
CA GLY A 6 10.52 16.33 11.86
C GLY A 6 11.84 15.73 12.35
N ASN A 7 11.73 14.91 13.40
CA ASN A 7 12.85 14.22 14.05
C ASN A 7 13.48 13.12 13.18
N ALA A 8 12.86 12.77 12.04
CA ALA A 8 13.44 11.87 11.06
C ALA A 8 14.65 12.49 10.32
N PHE A 9 14.83 13.82 10.37
CA PHE A 9 15.95 14.52 9.75
C PHE A 9 17.21 14.52 10.61
N ASP A 10 18.03 13.48 10.47
CA ASP A 10 19.33 13.36 11.14
C ASP A 10 20.47 13.88 10.25
N CYS A 11 20.49 15.21 10.07
CA CYS A 11 21.54 15.91 9.36
C CYS A 11 21.82 17.27 9.99
N HIS A 12 23.07 17.47 10.38
CA HIS A 12 23.54 18.67 11.07
C HIS A 12 24.55 19.43 10.21
N VAL A 13 24.28 20.72 9.99
CA VAL A 13 25.21 21.62 9.32
C VAL A 13 26.30 22.02 10.30
N VAL A 14 27.55 21.68 9.99
CA VAL A 14 28.73 22.09 10.76
C VAL A 14 29.04 23.55 10.47
N ASP A 15 29.18 23.90 9.19
CA ASP A 15 29.39 25.26 8.71
C ASP A 15 29.14 25.39 7.20
N ARG A 16 29.49 26.55 6.63
CA ARG A 16 29.42 26.83 5.20
C ARG A 16 30.72 27.43 4.71
N VAL A 17 31.22 26.92 3.59
CA VAL A 17 32.48 27.37 2.98
C VAL A 17 32.25 27.77 1.52
N GLY A 18 32.96 28.79 1.04
CA GLY A 18 32.99 29.15 -0.37
C GLY A 18 34.15 28.46 -1.07
N LEU A 19 33.87 27.75 -2.16
CA LEU A 19 34.86 27.01 -2.95
C LEU A 19 35.00 27.60 -4.35
N THR A 20 36.23 27.95 -4.73
CA THR A 20 36.55 28.34 -6.12
C THR A 20 36.94 27.14 -6.96
N SER A 21 37.49 26.07 -6.35
CA SER A 21 37.77 24.81 -7.02
C SER A 21 36.89 23.71 -6.43
N VAL A 22 36.11 23.05 -7.28
CA VAL A 22 35.17 21.99 -6.86
C VAL A 22 35.46 20.72 -7.63
N ARG A 23 35.75 19.66 -6.88
CA ARG A 23 35.83 18.29 -7.40
C ARG A 23 34.75 17.45 -6.73
N ILE A 24 33.83 16.94 -7.54
CA ILE A 24 32.76 16.07 -7.07
C ILE A 24 33.23 14.63 -7.25
N GLU A 25 33.25 13.88 -6.16
CA GLU A 25 33.67 12.48 -6.11
C GLU A 25 32.45 11.62 -5.80
N ARG A 26 32.44 10.35 -6.26
CA ARG A 26 31.39 9.42 -5.87
C ARG A 26 31.51 9.06 -4.40
N GLY A 27 30.37 8.93 -3.75
CA GLY A 27 30.28 8.62 -2.33
C GLY A 27 30.73 7.18 -2.02
N PRO A 28 30.95 6.88 -0.75
CA PRO A 28 31.54 5.61 -0.30
C PRO A 28 30.73 4.36 -0.70
N SER A 29 29.43 4.52 -0.97
CA SER A 29 28.53 3.44 -1.38
C SER A 29 28.61 3.07 -2.88
N ASP A 30 29.27 3.88 -3.72
CA ASP A 30 29.39 3.65 -5.16
C ASP A 30 30.88 3.62 -5.56
N SER A 31 31.49 2.43 -5.48
CA SER A 31 32.94 2.21 -5.64
C SER A 31 33.46 2.34 -7.09
N ALA A 32 32.62 2.78 -8.03
CA ALA A 32 33.06 2.97 -9.41
C ALA A 32 33.84 4.30 -9.54
N VAL A 33 35.17 4.19 -9.68
CA VAL A 33 36.09 5.32 -9.86
C VAL A 33 35.84 6.01 -11.21
N SER A 34 35.05 7.07 -11.21
CA SER A 34 35.19 8.16 -12.19
C SER A 34 35.63 9.39 -11.43
N ALA A 35 36.93 9.67 -11.49
CA ALA A 35 37.49 10.93 -11.03
C ALA A 35 37.10 12.02 -12.04
N GLU A 36 36.05 12.79 -11.75
CA GLU A 36 35.81 14.02 -12.49
C GLU A 36 36.96 15.01 -12.26
N SER A 37 37.28 15.78 -13.30
CA SER A 37 38.24 16.88 -13.23
C SER A 37 37.68 18.01 -12.37
N ALA A 38 38.55 18.59 -11.54
CA ALA A 38 38.19 19.75 -10.73
C ALA A 38 37.76 20.91 -11.61
N ARG A 39 36.68 21.59 -11.23
CA ARG A 39 36.15 22.76 -11.91
C ARG A 39 36.48 24.01 -11.13
N GLU A 40 37.01 25.00 -11.84
CA GLU A 40 37.31 26.31 -11.29
C GLU A 40 36.14 27.28 -11.52
N PHE A 41 35.89 28.12 -10.53
CA PHE A 41 34.84 29.12 -10.47
C PHE A 41 35.44 30.44 -10.00
N GLU A 42 35.22 31.50 -10.77
CA GLU A 42 35.66 32.86 -10.43
C GLU A 42 34.95 33.37 -9.16
N GLU A 43 33.66 33.05 -9.02
CA GLU A 43 32.87 33.34 -7.83
C GLU A 43 32.74 32.07 -6.98
N PRO A 44 33.07 32.12 -5.67
CA PRO A 44 32.99 30.96 -4.80
C PRO A 44 31.59 30.35 -4.74
N ILE A 45 31.51 29.03 -4.89
CA ILE A 45 30.29 28.26 -4.69
C ILE A 45 30.18 27.85 -3.22
N ASN A 46 29.01 28.08 -2.64
CA ASN A 46 28.75 27.65 -1.28
C ASN A 46 28.63 26.12 -1.17
N LEU A 47 29.36 25.55 -0.23
CA LEU A 47 29.20 24.18 0.25
C LEU A 47 28.82 24.23 1.73
N ALA A 48 27.67 23.65 2.08
CA ALA A 48 27.32 23.38 3.47
C ALA A 48 27.96 22.05 3.89
N ARG A 49 28.88 22.09 4.86
CA ARG A 49 29.49 20.87 5.38
C ARG A 49 28.53 20.26 6.40
N VAL A 50 28.09 19.03 6.13
CA VAL A 50 27.08 18.35 6.94
C VAL A 50 27.60 17.03 7.48
N VAL A 51 27.13 16.67 8.67
CA VAL A 51 27.23 15.33 9.23
C VAL A 51 25.85 14.69 9.17
N THR A 52 25.78 13.48 8.64
CA THR A 52 24.55 12.69 8.59
C THR A 52 24.89 11.25 8.97
N SER A 53 23.98 10.59 9.68
CA SER A 53 24.05 9.15 10.00
C SER A 53 23.70 8.26 8.80
N ASN A 54 23.34 8.86 7.67
CA ASN A 54 22.78 8.17 6.52
C ASN A 54 23.85 7.52 5.62
N GLU A 55 23.67 6.24 5.34
CA GLU A 55 24.54 5.43 4.49
C GLU A 55 24.43 5.78 2.99
N ASN A 56 23.40 6.56 2.58
CA ASN A 56 23.11 6.88 1.18
C ASN A 56 23.75 8.18 0.68
N VAL A 57 25.03 8.41 0.99
CA VAL A 57 25.80 9.52 0.42
C VAL A 57 26.22 9.17 -1.00
N MET A 58 25.72 9.91 -1.98
CA MET A 58 25.92 9.62 -3.41
C MET A 58 27.19 10.26 -3.94
N GLN A 59 27.47 11.50 -3.53
CA GLN A 59 28.65 12.24 -3.95
C GLN A 59 29.20 13.09 -2.80
N THR A 60 30.51 13.34 -2.84
CA THR A 60 31.25 14.15 -1.88
C THR A 60 32.08 15.24 -2.55
N VAL A 61 32.33 16.34 -1.83
CA VAL A 61 33.30 17.38 -2.19
C VAL A 61 34.25 17.56 -1.02
N ASN A 62 35.55 17.38 -1.24
CA ASN A 62 36.58 17.43 -0.18
C ASN A 62 36.25 16.52 1.02
N GLY A 63 35.69 15.33 0.75
CA GLY A 63 35.28 14.36 1.76
C GLY A 63 33.97 14.69 2.50
N TRP A 64 33.33 15.83 2.21
CA TRP A 64 32.04 16.19 2.80
C TRP A 64 30.88 15.78 1.88
N PRO A 65 29.74 15.31 2.42
CA PRO A 65 28.57 14.98 1.61
C PRO A 65 28.13 16.17 0.75
N ALA A 66 28.12 15.99 -0.57
CA ALA A 66 27.67 16.97 -1.56
C ALA A 66 26.22 16.67 -1.99
N SER A 67 25.88 15.38 -2.10
CA SER A 67 24.52 14.90 -2.34
C SER A 67 24.26 13.59 -1.61
N PHE A 68 23.06 13.44 -1.07
CA PHE A 68 22.62 12.22 -0.38
C PHE A 68 21.10 12.10 -0.40
N TRP A 69 20.60 10.88 -0.28
CA TRP A 69 19.16 10.59 -0.27
C TRP A 69 18.71 10.18 1.10
N GLN A 70 17.66 10.81 1.63
CA GLN A 70 17.10 10.42 2.91
C GLN A 70 15.70 9.82 2.75
N PRO A 71 15.40 8.68 3.39
CA PRO A 71 14.03 8.21 3.50
C PRO A 71 13.22 9.22 4.33
N VAL A 72 12.07 9.61 3.78
CA VAL A 72 11.08 10.45 4.46
C VAL A 72 9.71 9.86 4.15
N GLY A 73 9.12 9.16 5.12
CA GLY A 73 7.88 8.42 4.92
C GLY A 73 8.06 7.33 3.85
N LYS A 74 7.26 7.40 2.77
CA LYS A 74 7.32 6.44 1.65
C LYS A 74 8.17 6.91 0.47
N GLY A 75 8.76 8.09 0.60
CA GLY A 75 9.56 8.70 -0.45
C GLY A 75 11.02 8.80 -0.05
N MET A 76 11.82 9.19 -1.03
CA MET A 76 13.19 9.60 -0.81
C MET A 76 13.29 11.08 -1.15
N VAL A 77 14.00 11.84 -0.31
CA VAL A 77 14.30 13.24 -0.56
C VAL A 77 15.77 13.38 -0.92
N LEU A 78 16.05 13.99 -2.06
CA LEU A 78 17.41 14.36 -2.46
C LEU A 78 17.81 15.63 -1.73
N PHE A 79 18.95 15.56 -1.05
CA PHE A 79 19.61 16.73 -0.51
C PHE A 79 20.85 17.04 -1.33
N THR A 80 21.02 18.31 -1.68
CA THR A 80 22.29 18.84 -2.20
C THR A 80 22.79 19.92 -1.26
N THR A 81 24.06 19.82 -0.87
CA THR A 81 24.71 20.76 0.04
C THR A 81 25.64 21.73 -0.70
N LEU A 82 26.00 21.38 -1.93
CA LEU A 82 26.70 22.23 -2.87
C LEU A 82 25.72 23.13 -3.62
N GLY A 83 26.10 24.38 -3.81
CA GLY A 83 25.28 25.36 -4.53
C GLY A 83 24.95 24.95 -5.98
N PRO A 84 23.89 25.52 -6.58
CA PRO A 84 23.33 25.08 -7.86
C PRO A 84 24.35 25.08 -9.01
N ARG A 85 25.28 26.05 -9.02
CA ARG A 85 26.35 26.14 -10.04
C ARG A 85 27.30 24.94 -10.06
N GLY A 86 27.34 24.17 -8.98
CA GLY A 86 28.06 22.90 -8.91
C GLY A 86 27.33 21.74 -9.58
N TRP A 87 26.07 21.92 -9.99
CA TRP A 87 25.18 20.89 -10.54
C TRP A 87 24.65 21.22 -11.95
N MET A 88 24.73 22.49 -12.33
CA MET A 88 24.24 22.98 -13.62
C MET A 88 25.14 24.10 -14.15
N ARG A 89 25.16 24.27 -15.48
CA ARG A 89 25.83 25.39 -16.14
C ARG A 89 24.89 26.10 -17.11
N LEU A 90 25.23 27.33 -17.47
CA LEU A 90 24.56 28.02 -18.57
C LEU A 90 24.73 27.22 -19.87
N ARG A 91 23.69 27.24 -20.70
CA ARG A 91 23.77 26.67 -22.04
C ARG A 91 24.73 27.45 -22.92
N THR A 92 25.47 26.71 -23.74
CA THR A 92 26.28 27.25 -24.83
C THR A 92 25.63 26.90 -26.18
N PRO A 93 25.98 27.59 -27.28
CA PRO A 93 25.38 27.35 -28.59
C PRO A 93 25.53 25.91 -29.11
N GLY A 94 26.49 25.14 -28.59
CA GLY A 94 26.71 23.73 -28.95
C GLY A 94 25.82 22.72 -28.20
N ASP A 95 25.01 23.15 -27.24
CA ASP A 95 24.17 22.25 -26.46
C ASP A 95 22.92 21.77 -27.21
N PRO A 96 22.45 20.53 -26.97
CA PRO A 96 21.27 19.98 -27.63
C PRO A 96 20.03 20.84 -27.37
N ARG A 97 19.35 21.32 -28.42
CA ARG A 97 18.12 22.12 -28.26
C ARG A 97 16.93 21.19 -27.97
N PRO A 98 16.04 21.55 -27.02
CA PRO A 98 14.82 20.80 -26.81
C PRO A 98 13.90 20.93 -28.05
N GLU A 99 13.14 19.88 -28.33
CA GLU A 99 12.25 19.80 -29.50
C GLU A 99 11.08 20.81 -29.45
N LYS A 100 10.71 21.26 -28.25
CA LYS A 100 9.67 22.26 -28.03
C LYS A 100 10.21 23.44 -27.25
N ASP A 101 9.90 24.65 -27.71
CA ASP A 101 10.36 25.90 -27.09
C ASP A 101 9.89 26.07 -25.63
N MET A 102 8.77 25.45 -25.23
CA MET A 102 8.29 25.51 -23.84
C MET A 102 9.21 24.84 -22.82
N TYR A 103 10.16 24.01 -23.28
CA TYR A 103 11.15 23.33 -22.44
C TYR A 103 12.53 23.98 -22.53
N ARG A 104 12.62 25.20 -23.07
CA ARG A 104 13.88 25.92 -23.20
C ARG A 104 14.28 26.52 -21.85
N LEU A 105 15.14 25.79 -21.13
CA LEU A 105 15.81 26.24 -19.91
C LEU A 105 17.17 26.85 -20.26
N ASP A 106 17.53 27.96 -19.62
CA ASP A 106 18.85 28.61 -19.80
C ASP A 106 20.01 27.80 -19.21
N TYR A 107 19.70 26.83 -18.35
CA TYR A 107 20.65 25.97 -17.67
C TYR A 107 20.54 24.53 -18.17
N ILE A 108 21.67 23.83 -18.18
CA ILE A 108 21.76 22.40 -18.44
C ILE A 108 22.42 21.68 -17.26
N ALA A 109 21.83 20.56 -16.86
CA ALA A 109 22.41 19.67 -15.85
C ALA A 109 23.76 19.14 -16.35
N ILE A 110 24.78 19.19 -15.51
CA ILE A 110 26.08 18.59 -15.78
C ILE A 110 26.11 17.14 -15.27
N GLU A 111 27.13 16.37 -15.64
CA GLU A 111 27.26 14.94 -15.29
C GLU A 111 26.89 14.61 -13.82
N PRO A 112 27.39 15.34 -12.80
CA PRO A 112 27.04 15.04 -11.41
C PRO A 112 25.55 15.03 -11.12
N LEU A 113 24.78 15.95 -11.72
CA LEU A 113 23.33 16.02 -11.56
C LEU A 113 22.60 15.01 -12.44
N GLN A 114 23.12 14.73 -13.64
CA GLN A 114 22.58 13.69 -14.52
C GLN A 114 22.69 12.32 -13.85
N PHE A 115 23.82 12.02 -13.22
CA PHE A 115 24.01 10.81 -12.41
C PHE A 115 22.96 10.66 -11.32
N LEU A 116 22.64 11.75 -10.60
CA LEU A 116 21.59 11.73 -9.58
C LEU A 116 20.21 11.49 -10.18
N ALA A 117 19.92 12.07 -11.34
CA ALA A 117 18.67 11.84 -12.07
C ALA A 117 18.54 10.39 -12.54
N ASP A 118 19.61 9.82 -13.09
CA ASP A 118 19.64 8.42 -13.55
C ASP A 118 19.44 7.45 -12.37
N LYS A 119 20.11 7.71 -11.24
CA LYS A 119 19.92 6.92 -10.01
C LYS A 119 18.50 7.05 -9.46
N PHE A 120 17.89 8.22 -9.51
CA PHE A 120 16.51 8.42 -9.07
C PHE A 120 15.51 7.67 -9.95
N LEU A 121 15.75 7.64 -11.26
CA LEU A 121 14.90 6.97 -12.24
C LEU A 121 15.15 5.46 -12.33
N ALA A 122 16.23 4.94 -11.74
CA ALA A 122 16.48 3.52 -11.68
C ALA A 122 15.39 2.82 -10.84
N ASP A 123 14.84 1.73 -11.38
CA ASP A 123 13.74 0.95 -10.78
C ASP A 123 14.04 0.51 -9.34
N GLU A 124 15.30 0.26 -9.00
CA GLU A 124 15.72 -0.11 -7.64
C GLU A 124 15.46 0.99 -6.61
N PHE A 125 15.63 2.26 -6.99
CA PHE A 125 15.43 3.39 -6.09
C PHE A 125 13.94 3.68 -5.86
N LEU A 126 13.15 3.59 -6.93
CA LEU A 126 11.68 3.66 -6.86
C LEU A 126 11.08 2.44 -6.15
N ALA A 127 11.75 1.28 -6.22
CA ALA A 127 11.35 0.06 -5.52
C ALA A 127 11.74 0.05 -4.03
N SER A 128 12.84 0.72 -3.63
CA SER A 128 13.25 0.80 -2.22
C SER A 128 12.25 1.57 -1.35
N GLY A 129 11.52 2.54 -1.92
CA GLY A 129 10.38 3.20 -1.26
C GLY A 129 9.11 2.33 -1.16
N LYS A 130 9.12 1.13 -1.74
CA LYS A 130 8.00 0.19 -1.71
C LYS A 130 8.05 -0.63 -0.42
N ALA A 131 7.90 0.05 0.72
CA ALA A 131 7.66 -0.57 2.03
C ALA A 131 6.70 -1.76 1.86
N LEU A 132 7.07 -2.94 2.38
CA LEU A 132 6.41 -4.25 2.24
C LEU A 132 4.92 -4.10 1.89
N THR A 133 4.63 -3.96 0.60
CA THR A 133 3.27 -3.65 0.18
C THR A 133 2.58 -4.97 0.04
N ILE A 134 1.87 -5.39 1.09
CA ILE A 134 0.90 -6.49 0.98
C ILE A 134 -0.10 -6.06 -0.08
N GLU A 135 -0.06 -6.73 -1.22
CA GLU A 135 -0.94 -6.42 -2.34
C GLU A 135 -2.39 -6.58 -1.87
N PRO A 136 -3.25 -5.55 -2.02
CA PRO A 136 -4.63 -5.58 -1.55
C PRO A 136 -5.38 -6.83 -2.04
N ALA A 137 -5.08 -7.32 -3.25
CA ALA A 137 -5.64 -8.54 -3.81
C ALA A 137 -5.47 -9.78 -2.91
N ARG A 138 -4.39 -9.87 -2.13
CA ARG A 138 -4.15 -10.98 -1.18
C ARG A 138 -5.02 -10.90 0.08
N LEU A 139 -5.59 -9.74 0.39
CA LEU A 139 -6.48 -9.52 1.52
C LEU A 139 -7.95 -9.77 1.18
N ALA A 140 -8.29 -9.86 -0.12
CA ALA A 140 -9.65 -10.09 -0.58
C ALA A 140 -10.29 -11.39 -0.03
N PRO A 141 -9.58 -12.53 0.09
CA PRO A 141 -10.16 -13.74 0.69
C PRO A 141 -10.54 -13.56 2.16
N TYR A 142 -9.70 -12.85 2.94
CA TYR A 142 -9.95 -12.56 4.35
C TYR A 142 -11.17 -11.65 4.54
N LEU A 143 -11.30 -10.62 3.70
CA LEU A 143 -12.46 -9.74 3.69
C LEU A 143 -13.76 -10.46 3.30
N ALA A 144 -13.68 -11.39 2.35
CA ALA A 144 -14.83 -12.19 1.95
C ALA A 144 -15.33 -13.10 3.08
N GLU A 145 -14.43 -13.64 3.90
CA GLU A 145 -14.77 -14.43 5.08
C GLU A 145 -15.48 -13.60 6.16
N GLN A 146 -14.99 -12.38 6.43
CA GLN A 146 -15.62 -11.47 7.41
C GLN A 146 -17.02 -10.97 7.02
N ILE A 147 -17.30 -10.82 5.72
CA ILE A 147 -18.64 -10.43 5.22
C ILE A 147 -19.68 -11.55 5.49
N GLY A 148 -19.24 -12.75 5.87
CA GLY A 148 -20.15 -13.87 6.17
C GLY A 148 -20.83 -14.43 4.91
N TYR A 149 -20.33 -14.08 3.72
CA TYR A 149 -20.85 -14.57 2.45
C TYR A 149 -20.41 -16.02 2.22
N ARG A 150 -21.12 -16.96 2.83
CA ARG A 150 -21.08 -18.37 2.38
C ARG A 150 -21.93 -18.49 1.13
N ILE A 151 -21.29 -18.38 -0.05
CA ILE A 151 -21.86 -18.94 -1.28
C ILE A 151 -22.28 -20.36 -0.95
N VAL A 152 -23.56 -20.69 -1.17
CA VAL A 152 -24.09 -22.04 -0.97
C VAL A 152 -23.12 -23.03 -1.63
N GLY A 153 -22.43 -23.84 -0.82
CA GLY A 153 -21.30 -24.62 -1.29
C GLY A 153 -21.71 -25.55 -2.42
N ARG A 154 -20.82 -25.77 -3.40
CA ARG A 154 -21.08 -26.69 -4.53
C ARG A 154 -21.53 -28.08 -4.06
N TYR A 155 -21.07 -28.50 -2.88
CA TYR A 155 -21.47 -29.74 -2.22
C TYR A 155 -22.95 -29.77 -1.81
N TRP A 156 -23.54 -28.65 -1.39
CA TRP A 156 -24.96 -28.60 -1.04
C TRP A 156 -25.83 -28.76 -2.30
N VAL A 157 -25.47 -28.04 -3.38
CA VAL A 157 -26.15 -28.20 -4.68
C VAL A 157 -26.03 -29.64 -5.17
N ALA A 158 -24.83 -30.23 -5.09
CA ALA A 158 -24.60 -31.62 -5.45
C ALA A 158 -25.39 -32.61 -4.56
N ALA A 159 -25.55 -32.33 -3.26
CA ALA A 159 -26.34 -33.15 -2.35
C ALA A 159 -27.84 -33.11 -2.68
N VAL A 160 -28.38 -31.92 -3.00
CA VAL A 160 -29.78 -31.78 -3.41
C VAL A 160 -30.04 -32.46 -4.75
N LEU A 161 -29.16 -32.25 -5.74
CA LEU A 161 -29.29 -32.90 -7.05
C LEU A 161 -29.09 -34.43 -6.95
N GLY A 162 -28.11 -34.85 -6.16
CA GLY A 162 -27.82 -36.26 -5.88
C GLY A 162 -28.99 -36.95 -5.19
N GLY A 163 -29.57 -36.30 -4.17
CA GLY A 163 -30.78 -36.77 -3.50
C GLY A 163 -31.96 -36.91 -4.46
N PHE A 164 -32.15 -35.94 -5.35
CA PHE A 164 -33.17 -36.01 -6.41
C PHE A 164 -32.95 -37.21 -7.34
N CYS A 165 -31.72 -37.46 -7.79
CA CYS A 165 -31.39 -38.62 -8.62
C CYS A 165 -31.63 -39.94 -7.90
N VAL A 166 -31.30 -40.04 -6.61
CA VAL A 166 -31.55 -41.24 -5.78
C VAL A 166 -33.04 -41.49 -5.63
N VAL A 167 -33.84 -40.44 -5.36
CA VAL A 167 -35.30 -40.55 -5.28
C VAL A 167 -35.88 -41.04 -6.61
N LEU A 168 -35.47 -40.47 -7.74
CA LEU A 168 -35.91 -40.94 -9.06
C LEU A 168 -35.53 -42.40 -9.32
N ALA A 169 -34.30 -42.80 -9.01
CA ALA A 169 -33.83 -44.17 -9.20
C ALA A 169 -34.60 -45.17 -8.31
N ALA A 170 -34.78 -44.85 -7.03
CA ALA A 170 -35.52 -45.69 -6.09
C ALA A 170 -37.00 -45.85 -6.50
N THR A 171 -37.63 -44.74 -6.90
CA THR A 171 -39.04 -44.75 -7.33
C THR A 171 -39.20 -45.51 -8.65
N GLY A 172 -38.26 -45.35 -9.59
CA GLY A 172 -38.21 -46.11 -10.83
C GLY A 172 -38.03 -47.62 -10.62
N ILE A 173 -37.14 -48.03 -9.72
CA ILE A 173 -36.90 -49.44 -9.37
C ILE A 173 -38.13 -50.05 -8.68
N TRP A 174 -38.76 -49.31 -7.76
CA TRP A 174 -39.99 -49.75 -7.08
C TRP A 174 -41.11 -49.98 -8.10
N PHE A 175 -41.41 -48.99 -8.95
CA PHE A 175 -42.50 -49.12 -9.92
C PHE A 175 -42.24 -50.18 -10.99
N ARG A 176 -40.97 -50.40 -11.36
CA ARG A 176 -40.59 -51.53 -12.23
C ARG A 176 -40.94 -52.88 -11.60
N ARG A 177 -40.85 -53.01 -10.27
CA ARG A 177 -41.27 -54.22 -9.55
C ARG A 177 -42.79 -54.33 -9.38
N SER A 178 -43.51 -53.22 -9.33
CA SER A 178 -44.97 -53.19 -9.09
C SER A 178 -45.83 -53.28 -10.36
N GLY A 179 -45.24 -53.36 -11.56
CA GLY A 179 -45.97 -53.65 -12.81
C GLY A 179 -46.91 -52.54 -13.32
N GLN A 180 -46.87 -51.33 -12.76
CA GLN A 180 -47.73 -50.21 -13.14
C GLN A 180 -46.92 -49.00 -13.63
N PRO A 181 -46.38 -49.03 -14.87
CA PRO A 181 -45.53 -47.97 -15.41
C PRO A 181 -46.28 -46.64 -15.64
N GLN A 182 -47.62 -46.65 -15.70
CA GLN A 182 -48.42 -45.44 -15.99
C GLN A 182 -48.31 -44.36 -14.90
N ARG A 183 -48.05 -44.71 -13.64
CA ARG A 183 -47.88 -43.72 -12.55
C ARG A 183 -46.52 -43.01 -12.58
N LEU A 184 -45.55 -43.50 -13.36
CA LEU A 184 -44.23 -42.90 -13.48
C LEU A 184 -44.27 -41.51 -14.16
N LEU A 185 -45.26 -41.28 -15.03
CA LEU A 185 -45.38 -40.06 -15.82
C LEU A 185 -45.61 -38.80 -14.97
N TRP A 186 -46.23 -38.95 -13.80
CA TRP A 186 -46.57 -37.83 -12.90
C TRP A 186 -45.54 -37.61 -11.78
N ILE A 187 -44.82 -38.65 -11.39
CA ILE A 187 -43.86 -38.59 -10.28
C ILE A 187 -42.62 -37.79 -10.65
N GLY A 188 -42.11 -37.95 -11.88
CA GLY A 188 -40.93 -37.22 -12.35
C GLY A 188 -41.11 -35.68 -12.27
N PRO A 189 -42.15 -35.11 -12.88
CA PRO A 189 -42.45 -33.68 -12.79
C PRO A 189 -42.69 -33.20 -11.35
N ALA A 190 -43.42 -33.99 -10.55
CA ALA A 190 -43.69 -33.64 -9.15
C ALA A 190 -42.39 -33.57 -8.32
N ALA A 191 -41.50 -34.56 -8.47
CA ALA A 191 -40.22 -34.56 -7.79
C ALA A 191 -39.32 -33.40 -8.25
N ALA A 192 -39.32 -33.08 -9.55
CA ALA A 192 -38.55 -31.97 -10.09
C ALA A 192 -39.03 -30.62 -9.55
N LEU A 193 -40.36 -30.44 -9.43
CA LEU A 193 -40.96 -29.26 -8.81
C LEU A 193 -40.58 -29.12 -7.34
N VAL A 194 -40.57 -30.22 -6.58
CA VAL A 194 -40.16 -30.21 -5.16
C VAL A 194 -38.69 -29.85 -5.02
N ALA A 195 -37.80 -30.47 -5.80
CA ALA A 195 -36.36 -30.19 -5.76
C ALA A 195 -36.05 -28.74 -6.19
N GLY A 196 -36.69 -28.27 -7.28
CA GLY A 196 -36.57 -26.89 -7.74
C GLY A 196 -37.10 -25.90 -6.71
N GLY A 197 -38.27 -26.19 -6.12
CA GLY A 197 -38.85 -25.38 -5.04
C GLY A 197 -37.93 -25.30 -3.82
N LEU A 198 -37.35 -26.43 -3.40
CA LEU A 198 -36.40 -26.48 -2.30
C LEU A 198 -35.19 -25.58 -2.58
N LEU A 199 -34.59 -25.66 -3.77
CA LEU A 199 -33.45 -24.83 -4.16
C LEU A 199 -33.81 -23.33 -4.18
N VAL A 200 -34.97 -22.96 -4.73
CA VAL A 200 -35.44 -21.57 -4.76
C VAL A 200 -35.68 -21.05 -3.34
N VAL A 201 -36.32 -21.83 -2.49
CA VAL A 201 -36.58 -21.47 -1.09
C VAL A 201 -35.27 -21.35 -0.30
N THR A 202 -34.34 -22.31 -0.42
CA THR A 202 -33.05 -22.21 0.27
C THR A 202 -32.23 -21.03 -0.23
N GLY A 203 -32.21 -20.78 -1.55
CA GLY A 203 -31.50 -19.64 -2.13
C GLY A 203 -32.07 -18.28 -1.70
N THR A 204 -33.39 -18.17 -1.61
CA THR A 204 -34.07 -16.92 -1.20
C THR A 204 -34.02 -16.67 0.31
N LEU A 205 -34.13 -17.72 1.14
CA LEU A 205 -34.04 -17.59 2.59
C LEU A 205 -32.60 -17.34 3.07
N LEU A 206 -31.60 -18.05 2.53
CA LEU A 206 -30.20 -17.83 2.89
C LEU A 206 -29.63 -16.54 2.28
N GLY A 207 -30.06 -16.17 1.07
CA GLY A 207 -29.59 -14.97 0.38
C GLY A 207 -30.05 -13.64 1.01
N ARG A 208 -31.13 -13.65 1.80
CA ARG A 208 -31.67 -12.45 2.46
C ARG A 208 -31.03 -12.13 3.82
N ALA A 209 -30.17 -13.00 4.36
CA ALA A 209 -29.74 -12.93 5.75
C ALA A 209 -28.60 -11.94 6.05
N VAL A 210 -27.89 -11.40 5.05
CA VAL A 210 -26.69 -10.57 5.28
C VAL A 210 -26.96 -9.11 4.94
N ALA A 211 -27.15 -8.25 5.94
CA ALA A 211 -27.31 -6.81 5.72
C ALA A 211 -26.15 -6.23 4.88
N PRO A 212 -26.35 -5.13 4.12
CA PRO A 212 -25.25 -4.45 3.44
C PRO A 212 -24.09 -4.21 4.42
N THR A 213 -22.93 -4.75 4.09
CA THR A 213 -21.79 -4.84 5.01
C THR A 213 -20.55 -4.30 4.33
N VAL A 214 -19.76 -3.53 5.07
CA VAL A 214 -18.44 -3.08 4.64
C VAL A 214 -17.41 -3.72 5.55
N ALA A 215 -16.52 -4.54 4.99
CA ALA A 215 -15.36 -5.07 5.69
C ALA A 215 -14.12 -4.28 5.27
N VAL A 216 -13.21 -4.02 6.22
CA VAL A 216 -12.04 -3.17 6.00
C VAL A 216 -10.81 -3.83 6.63
N VAL A 217 -9.72 -3.93 5.86
CA VAL A 217 -8.39 -4.23 6.39
C VAL A 217 -7.51 -3.02 6.19
N GLN A 218 -6.79 -2.62 7.25
CA GLN A 218 -5.87 -1.50 7.26
C GLN A 218 -4.46 -1.96 7.60
N LEU A 219 -3.50 -1.46 6.85
CA LEU A 219 -2.08 -1.50 7.13
C LEU A 219 -1.65 -0.09 7.52
N VAL A 220 -1.23 0.07 8.77
CA VAL A 220 -0.73 1.34 9.30
C VAL A 220 0.79 1.30 9.29
N HIS A 221 1.41 2.30 8.68
CA HIS A 221 2.84 2.52 8.77
C HIS A 221 3.06 3.72 9.69
N GLY A 222 3.73 3.47 10.82
CA GLY A 222 4.20 4.52 11.72
C GLY A 222 5.70 4.68 11.58
N GLU A 223 6.14 5.92 11.40
CA GLU A 223 7.54 6.31 11.56
C GLU A 223 7.82 6.49 13.06
N PRO A 224 8.99 6.07 13.58
CA PRO A 224 9.34 6.37 14.96
C PRO A 224 9.32 7.89 15.22
N ASP A 225 8.72 8.26 16.34
CA ASP A 225 8.71 9.64 16.86
C ASP A 225 7.97 10.67 15.98
N VAL A 226 7.05 10.20 15.13
CA VAL A 226 6.20 11.04 14.27
C VAL A 226 4.72 10.79 14.57
N GLU A 227 3.95 11.88 14.69
CA GLU A 227 2.50 11.83 14.96
C GLU A 227 1.66 11.62 13.69
N ASP A 228 2.27 11.69 12.51
CA ASP A 228 1.61 11.38 11.24
C ASP A 228 1.80 9.90 10.91
N VAL A 229 0.69 9.17 10.75
CA VAL A 229 0.70 7.81 10.23
C VAL A 229 0.12 7.76 8.84
N TYR A 230 0.63 6.81 8.07
CA TYR A 230 0.15 6.54 6.74
C TYR A 230 -0.58 5.21 6.70
N VAL A 231 -1.86 5.27 6.32
CA VAL A 231 -2.75 4.11 6.27
C VAL A 231 -3.00 3.72 4.83
N ARG A 232 -2.86 2.43 4.54
CA ARG A 232 -3.37 1.80 3.31
C ARG A 232 -4.34 0.70 3.68
N GLY A 233 -5.22 0.35 2.77
CA GLY A 233 -6.10 -0.78 3.02
C GLY A 233 -6.88 -1.20 1.82
N LEU A 234 -7.70 -2.22 2.07
CA LEU A 234 -8.72 -2.68 1.16
C LEU A 234 -10.04 -2.67 1.91
N MET A 235 -11.06 -2.08 1.29
CA MET A 235 -12.43 -2.27 1.72
C MET A 235 -13.15 -3.20 0.74
N SER A 236 -14.04 -4.03 1.26
CA SER A 236 -14.99 -4.81 0.48
C SER A 236 -16.39 -4.40 0.86
N ILE A 237 -17.11 -3.87 -0.13
CA ILE A 237 -18.47 -3.35 0.00
C ILE A 237 -19.41 -4.43 -0.53
N TYR A 238 -20.26 -4.98 0.34
CA TYR A 238 -21.29 -5.95 -0.02
C TYR A 238 -22.66 -5.30 -0.01
N ASN A 239 -23.38 -5.45 -1.13
CA ASN A 239 -24.78 -5.04 -1.26
C ASN A 239 -25.63 -6.22 -1.76
N GLN A 240 -26.80 -6.42 -1.16
CA GLN A 240 -27.77 -7.44 -1.63
C GLN A 240 -28.50 -7.00 -2.92
N GLY A 241 -28.66 -5.69 -3.11
CA GLY A 241 -29.40 -5.09 -4.21
C GLY A 241 -28.69 -3.86 -4.77
N ARG A 242 -29.40 -3.13 -5.63
CA ARG A 242 -28.94 -1.86 -6.17
C ARG A 242 -28.88 -0.83 -5.05
N CYS A 243 -27.70 -0.23 -4.83
CA CYS A 243 -27.46 0.73 -3.76
C CYS A 243 -27.03 2.08 -4.36
N ASP A 244 -27.81 3.12 -4.09
CA ASP A 244 -27.55 4.51 -4.50
C ASP A 244 -27.04 5.37 -3.33
N ALA A 245 -26.55 4.74 -2.26
CA ALA A 245 -26.05 5.46 -1.09
C ALA A 245 -24.82 6.30 -1.45
N PRO A 246 -24.70 7.53 -0.90
CA PRO A 246 -23.57 8.40 -1.15
C PRO A 246 -22.28 7.74 -0.67
N LEU A 247 -21.37 7.45 -1.60
CA LEU A 247 -20.09 6.84 -1.32
C LEU A 247 -19.00 7.91 -1.35
N GLY A 248 -18.28 8.09 -0.24
CA GLY A 248 -17.30 9.15 -0.12
C GLY A 248 -16.51 9.09 1.17
N THR A 249 -15.76 10.15 1.43
CA THR A 249 -14.98 10.34 2.66
C THR A 249 -15.31 11.69 3.30
N ARG A 250 -15.09 11.75 4.61
CA ARG A 250 -15.15 12.99 5.40
C ARG A 250 -13.82 13.32 6.09
N ARG A 251 -12.81 12.44 5.97
CA ARG A 251 -11.54 12.52 6.71
C ARG A 251 -10.35 12.17 5.83
N GLY A 252 -10.34 12.69 4.61
CA GLY A 252 -9.25 12.48 3.66
C GLY A 252 -9.24 11.11 3.02
N GLY A 253 -8.18 10.87 2.26
CA GLY A 253 -8.01 9.66 1.47
C GLY A 253 -8.81 9.64 0.20
N MET A 254 -8.53 8.63 -0.63
CA MET A 254 -9.28 8.35 -1.84
C MET A 254 -9.44 6.85 -1.99
N PHE A 255 -10.57 6.43 -2.53
CA PHE A 255 -10.81 5.04 -2.89
C PHE A 255 -11.68 4.97 -4.14
N LEU A 256 -11.38 3.98 -4.97
CA LEU A 256 -12.11 3.72 -6.19
C LEU A 256 -12.63 2.28 -6.10
N PRO A 257 -13.94 2.07 -5.94
CA PRO A 257 -14.52 0.73 -6.04
C PRO A 257 -14.21 0.15 -7.41
N ASP A 258 -14.13 -1.18 -7.49
CA ASP A 258 -14.13 -1.87 -8.77
C ASP A 258 -15.32 -1.36 -9.61
N MET A 259 -15.02 -0.76 -10.77
CA MET A 259 -15.99 -0.17 -11.68
C MET A 259 -16.42 -1.14 -12.80
N THR A 260 -15.93 -2.38 -12.76
CA THR A 260 -16.23 -3.40 -13.78
C THR A 260 -17.74 -3.64 -13.87
N GLY A 261 -18.27 -3.65 -15.09
CA GLY A 261 -19.70 -3.85 -15.34
C GLY A 261 -20.58 -2.63 -15.04
N LEU A 262 -20.00 -1.50 -14.67
CA LEU A 262 -20.72 -0.24 -14.46
C LEU A 262 -20.67 0.66 -15.72
N GLY A 263 -20.62 0.11 -16.93
CA GLY A 263 -20.65 0.94 -18.16
C GLY A 263 -21.95 1.74 -18.34
N GLY A 264 -21.92 2.78 -19.17
CA GLY A 264 -23.14 3.41 -19.72
C GLY A 264 -23.76 4.57 -18.92
N VAL A 265 -23.18 4.97 -17.79
CA VAL A 265 -23.64 6.14 -17.01
C VAL A 265 -22.45 7.00 -16.62
N THR A 266 -22.53 8.31 -16.85
CA THR A 266 -21.52 9.27 -16.40
C THR A 266 -21.56 9.41 -14.89
N ARG A 267 -20.41 9.22 -14.24
CA ARG A 267 -20.23 9.33 -12.79
C ARG A 267 -19.25 10.44 -12.50
N ARG A 268 -19.47 11.15 -11.39
CA ARG A 268 -18.62 12.27 -11.00
C ARG A 268 -18.18 12.10 -9.56
N MET A 269 -16.88 12.23 -9.32
CA MET A 269 -16.35 12.43 -7.98
C MET A 269 -16.33 13.94 -7.73
N VAL A 270 -16.97 14.38 -6.65
CA VAL A 270 -17.09 15.80 -6.27
C VAL A 270 -16.38 16.03 -4.95
N TRP A 271 -15.41 16.94 -4.96
CA TRP A 271 -14.77 17.46 -3.75
C TRP A 271 -15.57 18.66 -3.25
N THR A 272 -16.00 18.59 -1.99
CA THR A 272 -16.71 19.68 -1.32
C THR A 272 -15.80 20.45 -0.38
N ASP A 273 -14.73 19.81 0.11
CA ASP A 273 -13.72 20.40 1.00
C ASP A 273 -12.41 19.60 0.95
N ILE A 274 -11.37 20.07 1.63
CA ILE A 274 -10.11 19.36 1.84
C ILE A 274 -10.39 18.03 2.53
N GLY A 275 -10.14 16.94 1.82
CA GLY A 275 -10.36 15.60 2.33
C GLY A 275 -11.84 15.21 2.47
N VAL A 276 -12.76 15.99 1.91
CA VAL A 276 -14.18 15.63 1.83
C VAL A 276 -14.57 15.54 0.36
N TRP A 277 -14.91 14.33 -0.07
CA TRP A 277 -15.42 14.09 -1.40
C TRP A 277 -16.45 12.97 -1.38
N HIS A 278 -17.30 12.95 -2.40
CA HIS A 278 -18.28 11.88 -2.60
C HIS A 278 -18.50 11.62 -4.09
N TRP A 279 -19.05 10.45 -4.38
CA TRP A 279 -19.53 10.09 -5.71
C TRP A 279 -20.96 10.57 -5.92
N GLU A 280 -21.20 11.18 -7.06
CA GLU A 280 -22.52 11.43 -7.62
C GLU A 280 -22.79 10.45 -8.76
N ASN A 281 -24.05 10.00 -8.86
CA ASN A 281 -24.53 9.04 -9.86
C ASN A 281 -23.81 7.68 -9.83
N LEU A 282 -23.19 7.33 -8.70
CA LEU A 282 -22.62 5.99 -8.50
C LEU A 282 -23.68 5.09 -7.90
N THR A 283 -24.22 4.21 -8.74
CA THR A 283 -25.02 3.09 -8.27
C THR A 283 -24.18 1.82 -8.21
N LEU A 284 -24.12 1.19 -7.05
CA LEU A 284 -23.47 -0.12 -6.88
C LEU A 284 -24.51 -1.24 -7.09
N PRO A 285 -24.27 -2.22 -7.98
CA PRO A 285 -25.10 -3.38 -8.16
C PRO A 285 -24.92 -4.37 -6.99
N SER A 286 -25.74 -5.42 -6.97
CA SER A 286 -25.59 -6.49 -5.99
C SER A 286 -24.24 -7.22 -6.13
N GLY A 287 -23.74 -7.72 -5.00
CA GLY A 287 -22.47 -8.45 -4.91
C GLY A 287 -21.43 -7.75 -4.04
N VAL A 288 -20.20 -8.23 -4.13
CA VAL A 288 -19.04 -7.69 -3.42
C VAL A 288 -18.20 -6.88 -4.38
N ARG A 289 -17.82 -5.65 -3.97
CA ARG A 289 -16.87 -4.81 -4.71
C ARG A 289 -15.74 -4.37 -3.81
N SER A 290 -14.53 -4.57 -4.29
CA SER A 290 -13.32 -4.15 -3.58
C SER A 290 -12.96 -2.70 -3.94
N ALA A 291 -12.48 -1.94 -2.96
CA ALA A 291 -12.00 -0.58 -3.12
C ALA A 291 -10.68 -0.42 -2.36
N PRO A 292 -9.51 -0.40 -3.03
CA PRO A 292 -8.28 -0.05 -2.36
C PRO A 292 -8.33 1.42 -1.94
N PHE A 293 -7.74 1.72 -0.78
CA PHE A 293 -7.69 3.08 -0.26
C PHE A 293 -6.36 3.40 0.40
N GLN A 294 -6.04 4.70 0.44
CA GLN A 294 -4.89 5.23 1.15
C GLN A 294 -5.18 6.62 1.70
N PHE A 295 -4.69 6.91 2.90
CA PHE A 295 -4.77 8.23 3.53
C PHE A 295 -3.67 8.43 4.58
N GLY A 296 -3.30 9.68 4.84
CA GLY A 296 -2.50 10.06 6.00
C GLY A 296 -3.40 10.64 7.08
N THR A 297 -3.08 10.38 8.35
CA THR A 297 -3.81 10.97 9.47
C THR A 297 -2.87 11.17 10.67
N LYS A 298 -3.23 12.09 11.55
CA LYS A 298 -2.53 12.29 12.81
C LYS A 298 -3.02 11.30 13.85
N ILE A 299 -2.12 10.85 14.70
CA ILE A 299 -2.42 10.00 15.85
C ILE A 299 -2.11 10.73 17.15
N ASP A 300 -2.99 10.55 18.12
CA ASP A 300 -2.82 11.08 19.48
C ASP A 300 -1.96 10.10 20.28
N GLY A 301 -0.64 10.15 20.07
CA GLY A 301 0.34 9.35 20.80
C GLY A 301 1.37 8.69 19.90
N LEU A 302 2.60 8.58 20.39
CA LEU A 302 3.73 8.05 19.62
C LEU A 302 3.65 6.53 19.49
N ILE A 303 4.01 6.02 18.31
CA ILE A 303 4.25 4.60 18.07
C ILE A 303 5.74 4.39 18.07
N GLY A 304 6.20 3.40 18.82
CA GLY A 304 7.63 3.10 18.89
C GLY A 304 7.90 1.82 19.64
N ALA A 305 9.03 1.20 19.33
CA ALA A 305 9.55 0.06 20.07
C ALA A 305 10.99 0.36 20.47
N ARG A 306 11.35 0.06 21.71
CA ARG A 306 12.74 0.10 22.18
C ARG A 306 13.06 -1.21 22.87
N GLY A 307 14.14 -1.86 22.46
CA GLY A 307 14.59 -3.10 23.07
C GLY A 307 16.09 -3.10 23.32
N THR A 308 16.52 -4.03 24.18
CA THR A 308 17.92 -4.31 24.46
C THR A 308 18.13 -5.81 24.32
N LEU A 309 19.18 -6.19 23.60
CA LEU A 309 19.61 -7.57 23.47
C LEU A 309 20.46 -7.94 24.68
N GLY A 310 20.11 -9.03 25.37
CA GLY A 310 20.83 -9.54 26.53
C GLY A 310 21.02 -11.06 26.48
N PRO A 311 21.59 -11.65 27.55
CA PRO A 311 21.80 -13.09 27.66
C PRO A 311 20.51 -13.90 27.58
N ASP A 312 19.40 -13.33 28.05
CA ASP A 312 18.06 -13.95 28.05
C ASP A 312 17.27 -13.66 26.77
N GLY A 313 17.93 -13.22 25.70
CA GLY A 313 17.30 -12.82 24.44
C GLY A 313 16.97 -11.33 24.37
N LEU A 314 15.97 -10.99 23.54
CA LEU A 314 15.55 -9.60 23.31
C LEU A 314 14.43 -9.23 24.28
N ARG A 315 14.61 -8.14 25.03
CA ARG A 315 13.57 -7.56 25.88
C ARG A 315 13.41 -6.09 25.59
N GLY A 316 12.19 -5.57 25.70
CA GLY A 316 11.93 -4.16 25.41
C GLY A 316 10.55 -3.69 25.81
N TRP A 317 10.22 -2.49 25.33
CA TRP A 317 8.93 -1.85 25.51
C TRP A 317 8.40 -1.34 24.16
N PHE A 318 7.10 -1.52 23.95
CA PHE A 318 6.35 -1.13 22.77
C PHE A 318 5.25 -0.13 23.15
N ALA A 319 5.30 1.05 22.54
CA ALA A 319 4.23 2.03 22.54
C ALA A 319 3.33 1.76 21.34
N SER A 320 2.08 1.34 21.60
CA SER A 320 1.09 1.14 20.53
C SER A 320 0.37 2.43 20.13
N GLY A 321 0.66 3.56 20.79
CA GLY A 321 -0.03 4.84 20.56
C GLY A 321 -1.55 4.70 20.73
N PRO A 322 -2.38 5.14 19.77
CA PRO A 322 -3.84 5.01 19.85
C PRO A 322 -4.35 3.59 19.61
N PHE A 323 -3.49 2.64 19.23
CA PHE A 323 -3.90 1.28 18.92
C PHE A 323 -3.99 0.44 20.20
N GLY A 324 -5.19 -0.10 20.48
CA GLY A 324 -5.42 -0.96 21.64
C GLY A 324 -5.12 -2.43 21.34
N ASN A 325 -4.56 -3.14 22.33
CA ASN A 325 -4.37 -4.60 22.35
C ASN A 325 -3.63 -5.18 21.12
N PRO A 326 -2.37 -4.81 20.88
CA PRO A 326 -1.57 -5.44 19.84
C PRO A 326 -1.42 -6.95 20.10
N SER A 327 -1.68 -7.77 19.08
CA SER A 327 -1.48 -9.23 19.11
C SER A 327 -0.59 -9.67 17.95
N ASP A 328 -0.06 -10.90 18.03
CA ASP A 328 0.65 -11.58 16.94
C ASP A 328 1.87 -10.78 16.42
N ALA A 329 2.63 -10.19 17.33
CA ALA A 329 3.77 -9.34 17.01
C ALA A 329 4.95 -10.12 16.45
N ILE A 330 5.58 -9.56 15.41
CA ILE A 330 6.74 -10.16 14.73
C ILE A 330 7.83 -9.10 14.59
N LEU A 331 9.05 -9.46 14.98
CA LEU A 331 10.25 -8.71 14.64
C LEU A 331 10.75 -9.16 13.27
N ALA A 332 10.83 -8.23 12.31
CA ALA A 332 11.48 -8.47 11.02
C ALA A 332 12.87 -7.83 11.02
N MET A 333 13.90 -8.62 10.73
CA MET A 333 15.28 -8.15 10.63
C MET A 333 15.63 -7.84 9.17
N PRO A 334 16.52 -6.87 8.90
CA PRO A 334 16.98 -6.55 7.53
C PRO A 334 17.58 -7.75 6.79
N SER A 335 18.19 -8.69 7.51
CA SER A 335 18.74 -9.94 6.97
C SER A 335 17.68 -10.97 6.53
N GLY A 336 16.39 -10.64 6.67
CA GLY A 336 15.27 -11.51 6.30
C GLY A 336 14.80 -12.45 7.42
N GLY A 337 15.49 -12.48 8.56
CA GLY A 337 15.06 -13.24 9.73
C GLY A 337 13.79 -12.67 10.36
N LYS A 338 12.95 -13.56 10.91
CA LYS A 338 11.68 -13.21 11.56
C LYS A 338 11.63 -13.88 12.92
N LEU A 339 11.23 -13.13 13.94
CA LEU A 339 11.10 -13.64 15.30
C LEU A 339 9.74 -13.27 15.86
N ALA A 340 9.02 -14.26 16.42
CA ALA A 340 7.78 -13.99 17.13
C ALA A 340 8.08 -13.25 18.43
N ILE A 341 7.29 -12.24 18.74
CA ILE A 341 7.40 -11.45 19.97
C ILE A 341 6.13 -11.62 20.78
N THR A 342 6.29 -11.85 22.08
CA THR A 342 5.16 -11.77 23.02
C THR A 342 5.12 -10.36 23.61
N ILE A 343 3.98 -9.69 23.50
CA ILE A 343 3.74 -8.36 24.10
C ILE A 343 2.87 -8.55 25.35
N GLY A 344 3.37 -8.11 26.49
CA GLY A 344 2.66 -8.03 27.76
C GLY A 344 1.64 -6.88 27.77
N ALA A 345 0.66 -6.97 28.67
CA ALA A 345 -0.39 -5.97 28.81
C ALA A 345 0.12 -4.57 29.21
N ASP A 346 1.33 -4.50 29.76
CA ASP A 346 2.06 -3.28 30.13
C ASP A 346 2.91 -2.69 28.99
N GLY A 347 2.85 -3.28 27.80
CA GLY A 347 3.65 -2.91 26.64
C GLY A 347 5.08 -3.47 26.67
N THR A 348 5.46 -4.23 27.70
CA THR A 348 6.74 -4.94 27.66
C THR A 348 6.71 -6.02 26.59
N PHE A 349 7.84 -6.29 25.96
CA PHE A 349 7.92 -7.36 24.96
C PHE A 349 9.17 -8.20 25.12
N THR A 350 9.06 -9.49 24.79
CA THR A 350 10.16 -10.45 24.88
C THR A 350 10.21 -11.37 23.66
N ALA A 351 11.42 -11.74 23.25
CA ALA A 351 11.63 -12.69 22.17
C ALA A 351 12.90 -13.55 22.39
N GLY A 352 12.82 -14.84 22.07
CA GLY A 352 13.94 -15.78 22.19
C GLY A 352 14.08 -16.49 23.55
N SER A 353 12.97 -16.64 24.29
CA SER A 353 12.91 -17.44 25.53
C SER A 353 12.75 -18.93 25.27
#